data_AF-A0A955EJD1-F1
#
_entry.id   AF-A0A955EJD1-F1
#
_cell.length_a   1.000
_cell.length_b   1.000
_cell.length_c   1.000
_cell.angle_alpha   90.00
_cell.angle_beta   90.00
_cell.angle_gamma   90.00
#
_symmetry.space_group_name_H-M   'P 1'
#
loop_
_entity.id
_entity.type
_entity.pdbx_description
1 polymer ?
#
loop_
_entity_poly.entity_id
_entity_poly.type
_entity_poly.pdbx_seq_one_letter_code
_entity_poly.pdbx_strand_id
1 'polypeptide(L)'
;MLKSGKRVGLVVVLGGLTALAGADTNVAEGRKFAWGENVGWLNFRDAAAGSQGVRVYPDHLSGFVWGENIGWINVGPGNGPYENDPGDSATFGVNVDPSTGDLYGLAWGENIGWVNFDTTTVIGIDGAHFDLSSGHFSGFAWGENIGWINLGGSTTYVCAQVADVDGDGSVTFADLNELLDNWASSVPAGNAGDVNGDAQVNFQDLEILLDSWASTCS
;
A
#
# COMPACT_ATOMS: atom_id res chain seq x y z
N MET A 1 -25.09 52.70 -24.24
CA MET A 1 -24.53 51.33 -24.34
C MET A 1 -23.31 51.23 -23.42
N LEU A 2 -23.50 50.72 -22.20
CA LEU A 2 -22.40 50.57 -21.23
C LEU A 2 -21.55 49.34 -21.57
N LYS A 3 -20.22 49.52 -21.57
CA LYS A 3 -19.22 48.46 -21.76
C LYS A 3 -19.22 47.53 -20.54
N SER A 4 -19.43 46.23 -20.76
CA SER A 4 -19.26 45.19 -19.75
C SER A 4 -17.77 44.88 -19.57
N GLY A 5 -17.20 45.30 -18.44
CA GLY A 5 -15.90 44.83 -17.96
C GLY A 5 -16.13 43.66 -17.00
N LYS A 6 -15.80 42.43 -17.42
CA LYS A 6 -15.74 41.29 -16.50
C LYS A 6 -14.37 41.26 -15.83
N ARG A 7 -14.40 41.31 -14.50
CA ARG A 7 -13.24 41.24 -13.62
C ARG A 7 -12.72 39.81 -13.54
N VAL A 8 -11.39 39.75 -13.47
CA VAL A 8 -10.48 38.64 -13.19
C VAL A 8 -11.01 37.65 -12.15
N GLY A 9 -10.91 36.36 -12.46
CA GLY A 9 -10.85 35.28 -11.48
C GLY A 9 -9.54 34.52 -11.68
N LEU A 10 -8.52 34.82 -10.87
CA LEU A 10 -7.33 33.99 -10.74
C LEU A 10 -7.74 32.80 -9.87
N VAL A 11 -7.89 31.62 -10.49
CA VAL A 11 -8.01 30.36 -9.74
C VAL A 11 -6.59 29.87 -9.51
N VAL A 12 -6.16 29.91 -8.25
CA VAL A 12 -4.99 29.19 -7.74
C VAL A 12 -5.46 28.45 -6.48
N VAL A 13 -4.75 27.35 -6.18
CA VAL A 13 -4.85 26.45 -5.02
C VAL A 13 -5.88 25.32 -5.26
N LEU A 14 -5.63 24.02 -5.11
CA LEU A 14 -4.63 23.21 -4.36
C LEU A 14 -4.00 22.16 -5.30
N GLY A 15 -2.84 21.56 -5.04
CA GLY A 15 -1.96 21.59 -3.89
C GLY A 15 -0.64 20.94 -4.32
N GLY A 16 0.48 21.45 -3.82
CA GLY A 16 1.73 20.71 -3.95
C GLY A 16 1.53 19.36 -3.28
N LEU A 17 1.84 18.26 -3.98
CA LEU A 17 2.19 17.04 -3.28
C LEU A 17 3.40 17.39 -2.43
N THR A 18 3.18 17.72 -1.16
CA THR A 18 4.18 17.40 -0.16
C THR A 18 4.19 15.89 -0.12
N ALA A 19 5.10 15.28 -0.89
CA ALA A 19 5.53 13.94 -0.60
C ALA A 19 6.05 13.99 0.84
N LEU A 20 5.22 13.56 1.80
CA LEU A 20 5.77 12.94 2.98
C LEU A 20 6.73 11.89 2.42
N ALA A 21 8.01 11.96 2.81
CA ALA A 21 8.94 10.88 2.50
C ALA A 21 8.27 9.61 3.06
N GLY A 22 7.75 8.77 2.16
CA GLY A 22 7.17 7.51 2.54
C GLY A 22 8.27 6.70 3.19
N ALA A 23 7.90 5.89 4.18
CA ALA A 23 8.79 4.82 4.56
C ALA A 23 9.09 3.94 3.36
N ASP A 24 10.30 3.38 3.32
CA ASP A 24 10.67 2.44 2.28
C ASP A 24 9.68 1.26 2.29
N THR A 25 9.41 0.76 1.09
CA THR A 25 8.55 -0.41 0.87
C THR A 25 9.10 -1.66 1.57
N ASN A 26 8.20 -2.47 2.12
CA ASN A 26 8.47 -3.83 2.63
C ASN A 26 8.00 -4.92 1.67
N VAL A 27 7.68 -4.58 0.42
CA VAL A 27 7.40 -5.54 -0.65
C VAL A 27 8.71 -6.13 -1.12
N ALA A 28 8.88 -7.45 -1.09
CA ALA A 28 10.14 -8.11 -1.40
C ALA A 28 10.59 -7.94 -2.86
N GLU A 29 11.90 -7.76 -3.08
CA GLU A 29 12.47 -7.40 -4.40
C GLU A 29 12.16 -8.44 -5.49
N GLY A 30 12.18 -9.72 -5.12
CA GLY A 30 11.87 -10.84 -6.02
C GLY A 30 10.39 -11.09 -6.25
N ARG A 31 9.50 -10.50 -5.42
CA ARG A 31 8.05 -10.79 -5.36
C ARG A 31 7.25 -9.50 -5.34
N LYS A 32 7.34 -8.74 -6.43
CA LYS A 32 6.79 -7.37 -6.53
C LYS A 32 5.78 -7.16 -7.65
N PHE A 33 5.46 -8.22 -8.41
CA PHE A 33 4.65 -8.09 -9.62
C PHE A 33 3.28 -8.74 -9.46
N ALA A 34 2.25 -7.94 -9.79
CA ALA A 34 0.90 -8.38 -10.10
C ALA A 34 0.64 -8.24 -11.60
N TRP A 35 -0.44 -8.83 -12.11
CA TRP A 35 -0.76 -8.81 -13.54
C TRP A 35 -2.25 -8.59 -13.80
N GLY A 36 -2.59 -7.77 -14.79
CA GLY A 36 -3.96 -7.66 -15.30
C GLY A 36 -4.02 -7.77 -16.82
N GLU A 37 -5.03 -8.45 -17.34
CA GLU A 37 -5.14 -8.76 -18.78
C GLU A 37 -5.12 -7.51 -19.66
N ASN A 38 -5.77 -6.44 -19.21
CA ASN A 38 -5.87 -5.19 -19.97
C ASN A 38 -4.81 -4.14 -19.61
N VAL A 39 -3.91 -4.43 -18.65
CA VAL A 39 -2.93 -3.45 -18.15
C VAL A 39 -1.49 -3.96 -18.13
N GLY A 40 -1.28 -5.26 -18.25
CA GLY A 40 0.04 -5.89 -18.17
C GLY A 40 0.56 -5.96 -16.73
N TRP A 41 1.87 -5.77 -16.59
CA TRP A 41 2.57 -5.87 -15.31
C TRP A 41 2.35 -4.64 -14.44
N LEU A 42 2.15 -4.90 -13.15
CA LEU A 42 2.03 -3.91 -12.08
C LEU A 42 3.14 -4.16 -11.07
N ASN A 43 3.98 -3.15 -10.80
CA ASN A 43 5.10 -3.22 -9.88
C ASN A 43 4.75 -2.50 -8.57
N PHE A 44 4.72 -3.26 -7.48
CA PHE A 44 4.34 -2.79 -6.15
C PHE A 44 5.52 -2.18 -5.36
N ARG A 45 6.77 -2.41 -5.77
CA ARG A 45 7.95 -2.02 -4.98
C ARG A 45 8.60 -0.73 -5.48
N ASP A 46 8.85 -0.61 -6.78
CA ASP A 46 9.93 0.26 -7.26
C ASP A 46 9.57 1.74 -7.46
N ALA A 47 8.41 2.21 -6.97
CA ALA A 47 8.02 3.61 -7.07
C ALA A 47 9.02 4.50 -6.32
N ALA A 48 9.55 5.52 -7.01
CA ALA A 48 10.67 6.35 -6.54
C ALA A 48 11.83 5.55 -5.94
N ALA A 49 12.23 4.47 -6.62
CA ALA A 49 13.28 3.55 -6.20
C ALA A 49 13.03 2.86 -4.84
N GLY A 50 11.76 2.69 -4.46
CA GLY A 50 11.35 2.03 -3.21
C GLY A 50 10.70 2.98 -2.19
N SER A 51 11.13 4.24 -2.17
CA SER A 51 10.70 5.24 -1.18
C SER A 51 9.24 5.70 -1.28
N GLN A 52 8.57 5.34 -2.37
CA GLN A 52 7.14 5.57 -2.57
C GLN A 52 6.41 4.29 -3.00
N GLY A 53 7.09 3.14 -2.94
CA GLY A 53 6.49 1.84 -3.22
C GLY A 53 5.36 1.54 -2.26
N VAL A 54 4.61 0.49 -2.56
CA VAL A 54 3.59 0.00 -1.63
C VAL A 54 4.27 -0.40 -0.33
N ARG A 55 3.74 0.10 0.79
CA ARG A 55 4.08 -0.37 2.12
C ARG A 55 2.86 -1.04 2.73
N VAL A 56 3.07 -2.22 3.28
CA VAL A 56 2.02 -3.04 3.89
C VAL A 56 2.14 -2.96 5.41
N TYR A 57 1.06 -2.55 6.05
CA TYR A 57 0.88 -2.53 7.50
C TYR A 57 -0.08 -3.66 7.91
N PRO A 58 -0.24 -3.95 9.22
CA PRO A 58 -1.18 -4.97 9.68
C PRO A 58 -2.64 -4.71 9.26
N ASP A 59 -3.02 -3.45 9.04
CA ASP A 59 -4.41 -3.02 8.84
C ASP A 59 -4.63 -2.19 7.57
N HIS A 60 -3.58 -1.83 6.83
CA HIS A 60 -3.70 -1.06 5.59
C HIS A 60 -2.48 -1.12 4.67
N LEU A 61 -2.63 -0.59 3.47
CA LEU A 61 -1.55 -0.34 2.53
C LEU A 61 -1.42 1.14 2.23
N SER A 62 -0.19 1.62 2.04
CA SER A 62 0.05 2.97 1.54
C SER A 62 1.03 2.97 0.37
N GLY A 63 1.16 4.09 -0.32
CA GLY A 63 2.14 4.26 -1.40
C GLY A 63 1.58 3.98 -2.79
N PHE A 64 2.48 3.65 -3.73
CA PHE A 64 2.15 3.62 -5.15
C PHE A 64 2.57 2.32 -5.85
N VAL A 65 1.70 1.87 -6.75
CA VAL A 65 1.96 0.81 -7.72
C VAL A 65 2.21 1.44 -9.08
N TRP A 66 3.27 1.02 -9.77
CA TRP A 66 3.54 1.40 -11.16
C TRP A 66 2.92 0.39 -12.12
N GLY A 67 2.05 0.83 -13.01
CA GLY A 67 1.60 0.04 -14.15
C GLY A 67 2.19 0.54 -15.45
N GLU A 68 2.91 -0.34 -16.17
CA GLU A 68 3.67 0.04 -17.38
C GLU A 68 2.80 0.71 -18.46
N ASN A 69 1.52 0.30 -18.56
CA ASN A 69 0.59 0.79 -19.57
C ASN A 69 -0.43 1.82 -19.04
N ILE A 70 -0.45 2.07 -17.73
CA ILE A 70 -1.53 2.83 -17.07
C ILE A 70 -1.04 3.90 -16.09
N GLY A 71 0.27 4.01 -15.86
CA GLY A 71 0.83 4.96 -14.91
C GLY A 71 0.64 4.53 -13.46
N TRP A 72 0.48 5.51 -12.57
CA TRP A 72 0.43 5.28 -11.13
C TRP A 72 -0.94 4.88 -10.60
N ILE A 73 -0.95 3.93 -9.67
CA ILE A 73 -2.09 3.64 -8.78
C ILE A 73 -1.65 3.96 -7.35
N ASN A 74 -2.39 4.85 -6.68
CA ASN A 74 -2.23 5.16 -5.27
C ASN A 74 -3.11 4.22 -4.44
N VAL A 75 -2.50 3.38 -3.60
CA VAL A 75 -3.23 2.43 -2.73
C VAL A 75 -3.64 3.04 -1.40
N GLY A 76 -3.17 4.26 -1.09
CA GLY A 76 -3.50 4.95 0.14
C GLY A 76 -2.62 6.20 0.31
N PRO A 77 -3.20 7.38 0.59
CA PRO A 77 -2.48 8.66 0.55
C PRO A 77 -1.53 8.90 1.74
N GLY A 78 -1.45 7.97 2.70
CA GLY A 78 -0.66 8.13 3.91
C GLY A 78 -0.94 7.02 4.91
N ASN A 79 -0.89 7.34 6.20
CA ASN A 79 -1.19 6.36 7.25
C ASN A 79 -2.70 6.11 7.35
N GLY A 80 -3.09 4.86 7.20
CA GLY A 80 -4.45 4.38 7.37
C GLY A 80 -4.74 3.98 8.83
N PRO A 81 -5.77 3.13 9.04
CA PRO A 81 -6.71 2.64 8.04
C PRO A 81 -7.61 3.77 7.51
N TYR A 82 -8.13 3.59 6.31
CA TYR A 82 -8.89 4.61 5.58
C TYR A 82 -10.40 4.44 5.78
N GLU A 83 -11.12 5.56 5.99
CA GLU A 83 -12.58 5.53 6.19
C GLU A 83 -13.33 5.04 4.94
N ASN A 84 -12.76 5.20 3.74
CA ASN A 84 -13.37 4.84 2.46
C ASN A 84 -14.78 5.44 2.27
N ASP A 85 -14.96 6.71 2.65
CA ASP A 85 -16.23 7.42 2.44
C ASP A 85 -16.40 7.78 0.96
N PRO A 86 -17.43 7.25 0.26
CA PRO A 86 -17.69 7.62 -1.13
C PRO A 86 -18.06 9.11 -1.32
N GLY A 87 -18.40 9.81 -0.24
CA GLY A 87 -18.64 11.26 -0.22
C GLY A 87 -17.39 12.12 -0.07
N ASP A 88 -16.24 11.52 0.29
CA ASP A 88 -14.97 12.23 0.49
C ASP A 88 -13.80 11.52 -0.20
N SER A 89 -13.41 12.06 -1.36
CA SER A 89 -12.29 11.56 -2.15
C SER A 89 -10.91 11.72 -1.49
N ALA A 90 -10.82 12.29 -0.29
CA ALA A 90 -9.58 12.32 0.49
C ALA A 90 -9.42 11.10 1.42
N THR A 91 -10.46 10.29 1.60
CA THR A 91 -10.49 9.18 2.57
C THR A 91 -10.33 7.79 1.93
N PHE A 92 -9.96 7.72 0.66
CA PHE A 92 -9.76 6.47 -0.05
C PHE A 92 -8.49 5.74 0.41
N GLY A 93 -8.49 4.43 0.25
CA GLY A 93 -7.29 3.60 0.27
C GLY A 93 -7.63 2.13 0.51
N VAL A 94 -6.62 1.28 0.49
CA VAL A 94 -6.75 -0.15 0.67
C VAL A 94 -6.43 -0.50 2.11
N ASN A 95 -7.40 -1.10 2.79
CA ASN A 95 -7.27 -1.62 4.14
C ASN A 95 -7.09 -3.14 4.12
N VAL A 96 -6.62 -3.68 5.24
CA VAL A 96 -6.50 -5.11 5.52
C VAL A 96 -7.40 -5.40 6.72
N ASP A 97 -8.30 -6.39 6.63
CA ASP A 97 -8.97 -6.91 7.82
C ASP A 97 -7.94 -7.72 8.63
N PRO A 98 -7.54 -7.28 9.83
CA PRO A 98 -6.46 -7.94 10.58
C PRO A 98 -6.85 -9.34 11.09
N SER A 99 -8.13 -9.69 11.05
CA SER A 99 -8.63 -11.00 11.50
C SER A 99 -8.73 -12.02 10.37
N THR A 100 -8.94 -11.57 9.13
CA THR A 100 -9.09 -12.46 7.98
C THR A 100 -7.98 -12.34 6.96
N GLY A 101 -7.32 -11.18 6.84
CA GLY A 101 -6.39 -10.85 5.75
C GLY A 101 -7.09 -10.34 4.49
N ASP A 102 -8.42 -10.21 4.49
CA ASP A 102 -9.15 -9.69 3.34
C ASP A 102 -8.81 -8.22 3.09
N LEU A 103 -8.49 -7.90 1.84
CA LEU A 103 -8.28 -6.52 1.43
C LEU A 103 -9.63 -5.88 1.13
N TYR A 104 -9.77 -4.60 1.48
CA TYR A 104 -10.99 -3.85 1.19
C TYR A 104 -10.71 -2.37 0.95
N GLY A 105 -11.68 -1.67 0.37
CA GLY A 105 -11.56 -0.25 0.02
C GLY A 105 -11.17 0.00 -1.44
N LEU A 106 -10.78 1.24 -1.73
CA LEU A 106 -10.56 1.73 -3.09
C LEU A 106 -9.18 2.35 -3.26
N ALA A 107 -8.44 1.91 -4.28
CA ALA A 107 -7.24 2.58 -4.77
C ALA A 107 -7.58 3.50 -5.96
N TRP A 108 -6.76 4.52 -6.19
CA TRP A 108 -6.95 5.49 -7.28
C TRP A 108 -5.84 5.41 -8.33
N GLY A 109 -6.20 5.05 -9.57
CA GLY A 109 -5.29 5.09 -10.72
C GLY A 109 -5.48 6.34 -11.56
N GLU A 110 -4.39 7.07 -11.84
CA GLU A 110 -4.46 8.40 -12.49
C GLU A 110 -5.04 8.36 -13.92
N ASN A 111 -4.86 7.23 -14.63
CA ASN A 111 -5.34 7.05 -16.01
C ASN A 111 -6.49 6.03 -16.12
N ILE A 112 -6.86 5.37 -15.01
CA ILE A 112 -7.82 4.26 -15.02
C ILE A 112 -8.99 4.43 -14.04
N GLY A 113 -8.94 5.43 -13.16
CA GLY A 113 -9.94 5.65 -12.12
C GLY A 113 -9.82 4.67 -10.95
N TRP A 114 -10.96 4.35 -10.32
CA TRP A 114 -11.01 3.54 -9.12
C TRP A 114 -10.68 2.07 -9.38
N VAL A 115 -9.95 1.47 -8.43
CA VAL A 115 -9.69 0.03 -8.34
C VAL A 115 -10.22 -0.46 -7.00
N ASN A 116 -11.19 -1.38 -7.05
CA ASN A 116 -11.82 -1.97 -5.89
C ASN A 116 -11.06 -3.19 -5.38
N PHE A 117 -10.74 -3.18 -4.09
CA PHE A 117 -10.15 -4.31 -3.37
C PHE A 117 -11.16 -5.08 -2.52
N ASP A 118 -12.35 -4.53 -2.23
CA ASP A 118 -13.44 -5.24 -1.56
C ASP A 118 -14.12 -6.21 -2.54
N THR A 119 -13.41 -7.28 -2.88
CA THR A 119 -13.84 -8.29 -3.84
C THR A 119 -14.12 -9.63 -3.16
N THR A 120 -13.62 -9.89 -1.95
CA THR A 120 -13.98 -11.10 -1.18
C THR A 120 -15.48 -11.18 -0.93
N THR A 121 -16.14 -10.05 -0.72
CA THR A 121 -17.61 -9.99 -0.57
C THR A 121 -18.38 -10.32 -1.86
N VAL A 122 -17.72 -10.25 -3.02
CA VAL A 122 -18.32 -10.44 -4.35
C VAL A 122 -17.98 -11.81 -4.95
N ILE A 123 -16.71 -12.22 -4.86
CA ILE A 123 -16.17 -13.43 -5.50
C ILE A 123 -15.62 -14.46 -4.50
N GLY A 124 -15.78 -14.23 -3.20
CA GLY A 124 -15.42 -15.19 -2.15
C GLY A 124 -13.91 -15.34 -2.00
N ILE A 125 -13.43 -16.59 -1.89
CA ILE A 125 -12.02 -16.90 -1.62
C ILE A 125 -11.04 -16.43 -2.71
N ASP A 126 -11.55 -16.09 -3.90
CA ASP A 126 -10.76 -15.51 -4.99
C ASP A 126 -10.65 -13.98 -4.86
N GLY A 127 -11.23 -13.37 -3.82
CA GLY A 127 -11.13 -11.95 -3.53
C GLY A 127 -9.73 -11.51 -3.13
N ALA A 128 -9.46 -10.21 -3.22
CA ALA A 128 -8.17 -9.64 -2.91
C ALA A 128 -7.84 -9.88 -1.43
N HIS A 129 -6.68 -10.48 -1.19
CA HIS A 129 -6.31 -10.99 0.12
C HIS A 129 -4.81 -10.87 0.35
N PHE A 130 -4.43 -10.59 1.59
CA PHE A 130 -3.06 -10.57 2.09
C PHE A 130 -2.96 -11.49 3.31
N ASP A 131 -2.20 -12.57 3.16
CA ASP A 131 -1.91 -13.47 4.27
C ASP A 131 -0.85 -12.83 5.17
N LEU A 132 -1.28 -12.32 6.33
CA LEU A 132 -0.41 -11.68 7.33
C LEU A 132 0.71 -12.60 7.85
N SER A 133 0.52 -13.93 7.78
CA SER A 133 1.51 -14.89 8.28
C SER A 133 2.57 -15.24 7.25
N SER A 134 2.19 -15.39 5.98
CA SER A 134 3.13 -15.72 4.91
C SER A 134 3.62 -14.50 4.15
N GLY A 135 2.95 -13.35 4.30
CA GLY A 135 3.20 -12.14 3.53
C GLY A 135 2.71 -12.21 2.08
N HIS A 136 1.91 -13.22 1.71
CA HIS A 136 1.52 -13.44 0.31
C HIS A 136 0.24 -12.69 -0.05
N PHE A 137 0.29 -11.97 -1.16
CA PHE A 137 -0.93 -11.48 -1.81
C PHE A 137 -1.56 -12.57 -2.68
N SER A 138 -2.89 -12.60 -2.69
CA SER A 138 -3.67 -13.52 -3.51
C SER A 138 -5.00 -12.91 -3.95
N GLY A 139 -5.67 -13.62 -4.86
CA GLY A 139 -6.96 -13.23 -5.41
C GLY A 139 -6.91 -12.00 -6.32
N PHE A 140 -8.07 -11.36 -6.50
CA PHE A 140 -8.26 -10.38 -7.55
C PHE A 140 -8.84 -9.05 -7.06
N ALA A 141 -8.21 -7.94 -7.48
CA ALA A 141 -8.80 -6.61 -7.42
C ALA A 141 -9.48 -6.26 -8.75
N TRP A 142 -10.40 -5.30 -8.76
CA TRP A 142 -11.18 -4.95 -9.95
C TRP A 142 -11.14 -3.45 -10.26
N GLY A 143 -10.68 -3.08 -11.45
CA GLY A 143 -10.78 -1.70 -11.95
C GLY A 143 -11.88 -1.55 -12.99
N GLU A 144 -12.74 -0.55 -12.84
CA GLU A 144 -13.90 -0.32 -13.73
C GLU A 144 -13.53 -0.24 -15.22
N ASN A 145 -12.37 0.36 -15.51
CA ASN A 145 -11.90 0.61 -16.87
C ASN A 145 -10.91 -0.42 -17.38
N ILE A 146 -10.49 -1.37 -16.54
CA ILE A 146 -9.38 -2.29 -16.84
C ILE A 146 -9.68 -3.76 -16.51
N GLY A 147 -10.79 -4.06 -15.84
CA GLY A 147 -11.14 -5.41 -15.42
C GLY A 147 -10.30 -5.91 -14.24
N TRP A 148 -10.12 -7.23 -14.20
CA TRP A 148 -9.47 -7.91 -13.08
C TRP A 148 -7.95 -7.75 -13.10
N ILE A 149 -7.41 -7.46 -11.92
CA ILE A 149 -5.99 -7.50 -11.59
C ILE A 149 -5.77 -8.72 -10.71
N ASN A 150 -4.92 -9.64 -11.15
CA ASN A 150 -4.47 -10.76 -10.34
C ASN A 150 -3.30 -10.34 -9.44
N LEU A 151 -3.49 -10.44 -8.13
CA LEU A 151 -2.49 -10.11 -7.11
C LEU A 151 -1.54 -11.28 -6.80
N GLY A 152 -1.95 -12.51 -7.13
CA GLY A 152 -1.18 -13.71 -6.77
C GLY A 152 -1.32 -14.89 -7.72
N GLY A 153 -0.28 -15.71 -7.77
CA GLY A 153 -0.23 -16.91 -8.58
C GLY A 153 0.94 -17.78 -8.17
N SER A 154 1.03 -18.99 -8.73
CA SER A 154 2.10 -19.94 -8.34
C SER A 154 3.50 -19.50 -8.77
N THR A 155 3.62 -18.59 -9.74
CA THR A 155 4.91 -18.12 -10.28
C THR A 155 5.14 -16.63 -10.10
N THR A 156 4.08 -15.84 -10.17
CA THR A 156 4.14 -14.38 -10.07
C THR A 156 3.09 -13.93 -9.07
N TYR A 157 3.57 -13.27 -8.02
CA TYR A 157 2.77 -12.75 -6.94
C TYR A 157 3.52 -11.60 -6.28
N VAL A 158 2.77 -10.78 -5.56
CA VAL A 158 3.30 -9.80 -4.63
C VAL A 158 3.50 -10.48 -3.27
N CYS A 159 4.60 -10.18 -2.61
CA CYS A 159 4.84 -10.60 -1.23
C CYS A 159 5.47 -9.45 -0.44
N ALA A 160 5.02 -9.26 0.79
CA ALA A 160 5.54 -8.28 1.72
C ALA A 160 5.58 -8.86 3.13
N GLN A 161 6.63 -8.59 3.88
CA GLN A 161 6.70 -8.93 5.29
C GLN A 161 6.48 -7.65 6.10
N VAL A 162 5.42 -7.60 6.91
CA VAL A 162 5.06 -6.37 7.64
C VAL A 162 6.21 -5.90 8.55
N ALA A 163 6.91 -6.85 9.17
CA ALA A 163 8.03 -6.61 10.06
C ALA A 163 9.41 -6.76 9.43
N ASP A 164 9.51 -6.76 8.10
CA ASP A 164 10.78 -6.62 7.38
C ASP A 164 11.14 -5.12 7.37
N VAL A 165 11.98 -4.75 8.32
CA VAL A 165 12.36 -3.37 8.61
C VAL A 165 13.53 -2.95 7.72
N ASP A 166 14.46 -3.87 7.43
CA ASP A 166 15.65 -3.57 6.62
C ASP A 166 15.42 -3.77 5.10
N GLY A 167 14.27 -4.33 4.72
CA GLY A 167 13.79 -4.46 3.35
C GLY A 167 14.42 -5.61 2.57
N ASP A 168 15.01 -6.59 3.26
CA ASP A 168 15.69 -7.76 2.68
C ASP A 168 14.74 -8.90 2.27
N GLY A 169 13.46 -8.79 2.63
CA GLY A 169 12.40 -9.74 2.33
C GLY A 169 12.19 -10.82 3.39
N SER A 170 12.85 -10.74 4.55
CA SER A 170 12.75 -11.72 5.63
C SER A 170 12.71 -11.05 7.01
N VAL A 171 12.06 -11.67 7.98
CA VAL A 171 12.02 -11.16 9.37
C VAL A 171 13.02 -11.91 10.24
N THR A 172 14.10 -11.25 10.63
CA THR A 172 15.25 -11.88 11.30
C THR A 172 15.81 -11.03 12.44
N PHE A 173 17.00 -11.38 12.92
CA PHE A 173 17.73 -10.57 13.90
C PHE A 173 18.17 -9.21 13.34
N ALA A 174 18.26 -9.03 12.02
CA ALA A 174 18.59 -7.73 11.45
C ALA A 174 17.46 -6.72 11.74
N ASP A 175 16.22 -7.11 11.49
CA ASP A 175 15.02 -6.33 11.78
C ASP A 175 14.85 -6.04 13.27
N LEU A 176 15.07 -7.05 14.12
CA LEU A 176 15.02 -6.86 15.57
C LEU A 176 16.07 -5.86 16.04
N ASN A 177 17.29 -5.93 15.51
CA ASN A 177 18.33 -4.97 15.87
C ASN A 177 17.93 -3.55 15.44
N GLU A 178 17.39 -3.37 14.24
CA GLU A 178 16.95 -2.06 13.76
C GLU A 178 15.78 -1.50 14.58
N LEU A 179 14.80 -2.34 14.93
CA LEU A 179 13.71 -1.97 15.81
C LEU A 179 14.24 -1.53 17.19
N LEU A 180 15.17 -2.29 17.77
CA LEU A 180 15.75 -1.98 19.08
C LEU A 180 16.65 -0.75 19.06
N ASP A 181 17.34 -0.46 17.95
CA ASP A 181 18.15 0.75 17.77
C ASP A 181 17.30 2.03 17.80
N ASN A 182 16.01 1.91 17.45
CA ASN A 182 15.04 3.01 17.44
C ASN A 182 14.03 2.93 18.60
N TRP A 183 14.26 2.06 19.59
CA TRP A 183 13.31 1.79 20.65
C TRP A 183 12.86 3.04 21.42
N ALA A 184 11.55 3.11 21.71
CA ALA A 184 10.90 4.21 22.43
C ALA A 184 11.10 5.59 21.78
N SER A 185 11.32 5.62 20.46
CA SER A 185 11.38 6.85 19.68
C SER A 185 10.06 7.15 18.98
N SER A 186 9.91 8.40 18.52
CA SER A 186 8.85 8.78 17.59
C SER A 186 9.47 8.98 16.21
N VAL A 187 8.97 8.25 15.24
CA VAL A 187 9.47 8.20 13.86
C VAL A 187 8.32 8.46 12.89
N PRO A 188 8.58 8.91 11.66
CA PRO A 188 7.56 8.90 10.63
C PRO A 188 7.04 7.47 10.41
N ALA A 189 5.72 7.32 10.25
CA ALA A 189 5.04 6.04 10.07
C ALA A 189 5.78 5.11 9.09
N GLY A 190 6.04 3.88 9.51
CA GLY A 190 6.66 2.85 8.69
C GLY A 190 8.19 2.87 8.64
N ASN A 191 8.87 3.84 9.22
CA ASN A 191 10.34 3.87 9.21
C ASN A 191 10.92 3.30 10.50
N ALA A 192 12.13 2.74 10.41
CA ALA A 192 13.02 2.57 11.56
C ALA A 192 12.39 1.80 12.75
N GLY A 193 11.68 0.71 12.47
CA GLY A 193 11.10 -0.17 13.49
C GLY A 193 9.65 0.14 13.90
N ASP A 194 9.01 1.18 13.37
CA ASP A 194 7.56 1.41 13.49
C ASP A 194 6.83 0.60 12.41
N VAL A 195 6.48 -0.64 12.74
CA VAL A 195 5.91 -1.61 11.79
C VAL A 195 4.39 -1.54 11.74
N ASN A 196 3.73 -1.00 12.77
CA ASN A 196 2.29 -0.77 12.77
C ASN A 196 1.90 0.61 12.20
N GLY A 197 2.87 1.52 12.02
CA GLY A 197 2.66 2.86 11.48
C GLY A 197 2.10 3.85 12.50
N ASP A 198 2.08 3.56 13.80
CA ASP A 198 1.49 4.43 14.83
C ASP A 198 2.39 5.62 15.22
N ALA A 199 3.55 5.76 14.56
CA ALA A 199 4.59 6.75 14.79
C ALA A 199 5.33 6.59 16.12
N GLN A 200 5.24 5.43 16.78
CA GLN A 200 5.94 5.12 18.02
C GLN A 200 6.58 3.74 17.98
N VAL A 201 7.90 3.64 18.09
CA VAL A 201 8.58 2.33 18.18
C VAL A 201 8.45 1.78 19.60
N ASN A 202 7.60 0.78 19.80
CA ASN A 202 7.23 0.28 21.13
C ASN A 202 6.95 -1.23 21.17
N PHE A 203 6.31 -1.69 22.24
CA PHE A 203 6.01 -3.12 22.43
C PHE A 203 5.02 -3.68 21.40
N GLN A 204 4.16 -2.84 20.81
CA GLN A 204 3.26 -3.26 19.73
C GLN A 204 4.04 -3.66 18.48
N ASP A 205 5.08 -2.91 18.13
CA ASP A 205 5.94 -3.24 16.99
C ASP A 205 6.74 -4.51 17.23
N LEU A 206 7.26 -4.66 18.45
CA LEU A 206 7.99 -5.86 18.84
C LEU A 206 7.08 -7.10 18.80
N GLU A 207 5.82 -6.98 19.20
CA GLU A 207 4.84 -8.07 19.13
C GLU A 207 4.63 -8.51 17.67
N ILE A 208 4.38 -7.57 16.75
CA ILE A 208 4.21 -7.85 15.32
C ILE A 208 5.45 -8.52 14.71
N LEU A 209 6.64 -8.02 15.08
CA LEU A 209 7.91 -8.58 14.63
C LEU A 209 8.10 -10.02 15.12
N LEU A 210 7.78 -10.30 16.38
CA LEU A 210 7.92 -11.64 16.95
C LEU A 210 6.86 -12.62 16.40
N ASP A 211 5.65 -12.15 16.11
CA ASP A 211 4.61 -12.96 15.47
C ASP A 211 4.97 -13.35 14.03
N SER A 212 5.72 -12.49 13.35
CA SER A 212 6.25 -12.74 11.99
C SER A 212 7.64 -13.38 11.98
N TRP A 213 8.18 -13.80 13.12
CA TRP A 213 9.59 -14.19 13.21
C TRP A 213 9.99 -15.32 12.25
N ALA A 214 11.10 -15.12 11.53
CA ALA A 214 11.63 -16.03 10.52
C ALA A 214 10.71 -16.27 9.31
N SER A 215 9.71 -15.41 9.09
CA SER A 215 8.97 -15.38 7.82
C SER A 215 9.86 -14.85 6.69
N THR A 216 9.57 -15.25 5.46
CA THR A 216 10.33 -14.82 4.28
C THR A 216 9.48 -14.86 3.03
N CYS A 217 9.68 -13.88 2.17
CA CYS A 217 9.15 -13.87 0.81
C CYS A 217 10.08 -14.64 -0.14
N SER A 218 9.99 -15.97 -0.15
CA SER A 218 10.73 -16.82 -1.10
C SER A 218 10.17 -16.79 -2.52
#